data_AF-A0A498QJ69-F1
#
_entry.id   AF-A0A498QJ69-F1
#
_cell.length_a   1.000
_cell.length_b   1.000
_cell.length_c   1.000
_cell.angle_alpha   90.00
_cell.angle_beta   90.00
_cell.angle_gamma   90.00
#
_symmetry.space_group_name_H-M   'P 1'
#
loop_
_entity.id
_entity.type
_entity.pdbx_description
1 polymer ?
#
loop_
_entity_poly.entity_id
_entity_poly.type
_entity_poly.pdbx_seq_one_letter_code
_entity_poly.pdbx_strand_id
1 'polypeptide(L)'
;MMGCQQSIGPLQPASACRRTEALPIRRAQADALRAQHPDWAAGKNIPHPNTPGAIFDDRLAYEAWQRQYDTARNQAKYLPDLQAVDRAVKDSPDRKLLLLDTKNGRQARAAIAVGDPDMATHVSVTAPGLNTTVHGSIGGMTEEATNLRTEALRQLRFTQGHEHDSVSAIAWIGYDAPQVPG
;
A
#
# COMPACT_ATOMS: atom_id res chain seq x y z
N MET A 1 -22.44 12.66 -15.51
CA MET A 1 -21.45 12.60 -16.60
C MET A 1 -21.01 14.00 -16.93
N MET A 2 -19.81 14.41 -16.52
CA MET A 2 -19.18 15.62 -17.02
C MET A 2 -17.76 15.20 -17.41
N GLY A 3 -17.52 15.15 -18.72
CA GLY A 3 -16.25 14.74 -19.30
C GLY A 3 -15.19 15.82 -19.13
N CYS A 4 -13.96 15.40 -18.87
CA CYS A 4 -12.79 16.25 -18.94
C CYS A 4 -12.64 16.76 -20.39
N GLN A 5 -12.93 18.04 -20.59
CA GLN A 5 -12.70 18.75 -21.84
C GLN A 5 -11.18 18.91 -22.02
N GLN A 6 -10.64 18.35 -23.11
CA GLN A 6 -9.23 18.43 -23.48
C GLN A 6 -8.89 19.90 -23.81
N SER A 7 -8.24 20.59 -22.87
CA SER A 7 -7.59 21.87 -23.13
C SER A 7 -6.19 21.60 -23.70
N ILE A 8 -5.98 22.05 -24.94
CA ILE A 8 -4.71 21.98 -25.65
C ILE A 8 -3.83 23.13 -25.14
N GLY A 9 -2.91 22.83 -24.23
CA GLY A 9 -1.88 23.74 -23.71
C GLY A 9 -0.69 22.94 -23.18
N PRO A 10 0.57 23.43 -23.30
CA PRO A 10 1.74 22.56 -23.17
C PRO A 10 2.02 22.20 -21.70
N LEU A 11 2.24 20.91 -21.48
CA LEU A 11 2.84 20.30 -20.29
C LEU A 11 2.03 20.33 -18.98
N GLN A 12 0.83 19.72 -19.02
CA GLN A 12 0.27 19.10 -17.82
C GLN A 12 0.71 17.64 -17.78
N PRO A 13 1.37 17.14 -16.72
CA PRO A 13 1.86 15.77 -16.70
C PRO A 13 0.66 14.82 -16.66
N ALA A 14 0.55 13.94 -17.68
CA ALA A 14 -0.45 12.87 -17.78
C ALA A 14 -0.53 11.95 -16.54
N SER A 15 0.44 12.06 -15.62
CA SER A 15 0.51 11.40 -14.32
C SER A 15 -0.46 11.95 -13.26
N ALA A 16 -0.98 13.16 -13.44
CA ALA A 16 -1.99 13.73 -12.54
C ALA A 16 -3.40 13.20 -12.86
N CYS A 17 -3.76 13.13 -14.14
CA CYS A 17 -5.07 12.66 -14.60
C CYS A 17 -5.32 11.18 -14.23
N ARG A 18 -4.32 10.31 -14.42
CA ARG A 18 -4.41 8.87 -14.04
C ARG A 18 -4.56 8.62 -12.54
N ARG A 19 -4.15 9.55 -11.68
CA ARG A 19 -4.15 9.35 -10.21
C ARG A 19 -5.53 9.58 -9.60
N THR A 20 -6.31 10.51 -10.13
CA THR A 20 -7.63 10.89 -9.60
C THR A 20 -8.73 9.90 -9.98
N GLU A 21 -8.55 9.16 -11.08
CA GLU A 21 -9.53 8.17 -11.58
C GLU A 21 -9.35 6.77 -10.99
N ALA A 22 -8.20 6.47 -10.38
CA ALA A 22 -7.88 5.12 -9.91
C ALA A 22 -8.82 4.62 -8.80
N LEU A 23 -9.28 5.50 -7.90
CA LEU A 23 -10.20 5.15 -6.80
C LEU A 23 -11.61 4.84 -7.29
N PRO A 24 -12.27 5.71 -8.09
CA PRO A 24 -13.57 5.37 -8.65
C PRO A 24 -13.51 4.16 -9.57
N ILE A 25 -12.44 3.95 -10.36
CA ILE A 25 -12.30 2.77 -11.23
C ILE A 25 -12.21 1.47 -10.43
N ARG A 26 -11.35 1.40 -9.40
CA ARG A 26 -11.21 0.17 -8.59
C ARG A 26 -12.47 -0.12 -7.78
N ARG A 27 -13.13 0.91 -7.29
CA ARG A 27 -14.43 0.77 -6.61
C ARG A 27 -15.51 0.28 -7.58
N ALA A 28 -15.55 0.84 -8.79
CA ALA A 28 -16.48 0.42 -9.84
C ALA A 28 -16.30 -1.04 -10.25
N GLN A 29 -15.08 -1.58 -10.24
CA GLN A 29 -14.85 -3.01 -10.55
C GLN A 29 -15.47 -3.92 -9.48
N ALA A 30 -15.29 -3.60 -8.19
CA ALA A 30 -15.92 -4.34 -7.10
C ALA A 30 -17.46 -4.22 -7.17
N ASP A 31 -17.98 -3.01 -7.46
CA ASP A 31 -19.41 -2.77 -7.60
C ASP A 31 -20.01 -3.53 -8.80
N ALA A 32 -19.29 -3.61 -9.93
CA ALA A 32 -19.70 -4.37 -11.10
C ALA A 32 -19.79 -5.88 -10.81
N LEU A 33 -18.80 -6.44 -10.10
CA LEU A 33 -18.81 -7.85 -9.69
C LEU A 33 -19.93 -8.16 -8.68
N ARG A 34 -20.23 -7.22 -7.79
CA ARG A 34 -21.38 -7.30 -6.88
C ARG A 34 -22.70 -7.28 -7.64
N ALA A 35 -22.83 -6.45 -8.66
CA ALA A 35 -24.05 -6.34 -9.47
C ALA A 35 -24.33 -7.61 -10.30
N GLN A 36 -23.29 -8.35 -10.70
CA GLN A 36 -23.44 -9.63 -11.41
C GLN A 36 -24.09 -10.70 -10.52
N HIS A 37 -23.73 -10.76 -9.24
CA HIS A 37 -24.28 -11.73 -8.28
C HIS A 37 -24.59 -11.08 -6.92
N PRO A 38 -25.72 -10.35 -6.80
CA PRO A 38 -26.08 -9.64 -5.57
C PRO A 38 -26.29 -10.57 -4.37
N ASP A 39 -26.88 -11.74 -4.62
CA ASP A 39 -27.14 -12.74 -3.59
C ASP A 39 -25.85 -13.34 -3.05
N TRP A 40 -24.93 -13.78 -3.94
CA TRP A 40 -23.62 -14.30 -3.53
C TRP A 40 -22.80 -13.25 -2.77
N ALA A 41 -22.85 -11.98 -3.19
CA ALA A 41 -22.21 -10.88 -2.48
C ALA A 41 -22.83 -10.59 -1.10
N ALA A 42 -24.11 -10.89 -0.92
CA ALA A 42 -24.81 -10.78 0.37
C ALA A 42 -24.68 -12.06 1.23
N GLY A 43 -23.96 -13.08 0.76
CA GLY A 43 -23.84 -14.38 1.43
C GLY A 43 -25.10 -15.25 1.36
N LYS A 44 -26.01 -14.94 0.43
CA LYS A 44 -27.27 -15.65 0.20
C LYS A 44 -27.12 -16.59 -1.00
N ASN A 45 -27.89 -17.68 -1.01
CA ASN A 45 -27.96 -18.61 -2.14
C ASN A 45 -26.58 -19.12 -2.61
N ILE A 46 -25.65 -19.34 -1.67
CA ILE A 46 -24.30 -19.83 -1.97
C ILE A 46 -24.39 -21.31 -2.35
N PRO A 47 -23.86 -21.71 -3.53
CA PRO A 47 -23.80 -23.12 -3.92
C PRO A 47 -23.08 -23.97 -2.87
N HIS A 48 -23.64 -25.12 -2.52
CA HIS A 48 -23.09 -26.01 -1.50
C HIS A 48 -21.68 -26.54 -1.90
N PRO A 49 -20.80 -26.83 -0.92
CA PRO A 49 -19.48 -27.39 -1.20
C PRO A 49 -19.56 -28.74 -1.91
N ASN A 50 -18.57 -29.05 -2.76
CA ASN A 50 -18.48 -30.31 -3.48
C ASN A 50 -18.37 -31.48 -2.49
N THR A 51 -19.37 -32.36 -2.48
CA THR A 51 -19.28 -33.69 -1.86
C THR A 51 -18.76 -34.70 -2.89
N PRO A 52 -18.01 -35.73 -2.46
CA PRO A 52 -17.51 -36.75 -3.39
C PRO A 52 -18.65 -37.37 -4.21
N GLY A 53 -18.53 -37.34 -5.53
CA GLY A 53 -19.50 -37.93 -6.47
C GLY A 53 -20.45 -36.95 -7.17
N ALA A 54 -20.37 -35.64 -6.87
CA ALA A 54 -21.23 -34.64 -7.51
C ALA A 54 -20.46 -33.66 -8.41
N ILE A 55 -20.99 -33.39 -9.60
CA ILE A 55 -20.50 -32.37 -10.53
C ILE A 55 -21.40 -31.14 -10.36
N PHE A 56 -20.86 -30.03 -9.86
CA PHE A 56 -21.60 -28.78 -9.71
C PHE A 56 -20.83 -27.61 -10.33
N ASP A 57 -21.15 -27.28 -11.59
CA ASP A 57 -20.57 -26.15 -12.31
C ASP A 57 -20.81 -24.82 -11.56
N ASP A 58 -21.94 -24.70 -10.87
CA ASP A 58 -22.32 -23.53 -10.08
C ASP A 58 -21.35 -23.24 -8.93
N ARG A 59 -20.80 -24.28 -8.30
CA ARG A 59 -19.83 -24.10 -7.20
C ARG A 59 -18.51 -23.56 -7.72
N LEU A 60 -18.04 -24.08 -8.86
CA LEU A 60 -16.83 -23.59 -9.52
C LEU A 60 -16.99 -22.13 -9.97
N ALA A 61 -18.17 -21.79 -10.52
CA ALA A 61 -18.51 -20.43 -10.91
C ALA A 61 -18.53 -19.48 -9.70
N TYR A 62 -19.16 -19.89 -8.59
CA TYR A 62 -19.15 -19.12 -7.34
C TYR A 62 -17.74 -18.90 -6.82
N GLU A 63 -16.88 -19.92 -6.77
CA GLU A 63 -15.51 -19.79 -6.25
C GLU A 63 -14.64 -18.90 -7.15
N ALA A 64 -14.81 -19.00 -8.48
CA ALA A 64 -14.14 -18.12 -9.42
C ALA A 64 -14.58 -16.66 -9.25
N TRP A 65 -15.89 -16.43 -9.15
CA TRP A 65 -16.45 -15.12 -8.87
C TRP A 65 -15.98 -14.56 -7.52
N GLN A 66 -16.00 -15.39 -6.47
CA GLN A 66 -15.60 -14.99 -5.11
C GLN A 66 -14.13 -14.52 -5.09
N ARG A 67 -13.22 -15.26 -5.73
CA ARG A 67 -11.80 -14.84 -5.84
C ARG A 67 -11.65 -13.48 -6.54
N GLN A 68 -12.38 -13.27 -7.63
CA GLN A 68 -12.34 -11.99 -8.37
C GLN A 68 -12.92 -10.85 -7.53
N TYR A 69 -14.05 -11.07 -6.86
CA TYR A 69 -14.71 -10.09 -6.02
C TYR A 69 -13.86 -9.69 -4.82
N ASP A 70 -13.28 -10.67 -4.11
CA ASP A 70 -12.37 -10.41 -2.99
C ASP A 70 -11.12 -9.64 -3.44
N THR A 71 -10.57 -9.99 -4.60
CA THR A 71 -9.43 -9.27 -5.19
C THR A 71 -9.79 -7.81 -5.50
N ALA A 72 -10.91 -7.57 -6.18
CA ALA A 72 -11.36 -6.22 -6.54
C ALA A 72 -11.66 -5.38 -5.29
N ARG A 73 -12.31 -5.97 -4.28
CA ARG A 73 -12.58 -5.31 -3.01
C ARG A 73 -11.30 -4.93 -2.27
N ASN A 74 -10.33 -5.84 -2.21
CA ASN A 74 -9.04 -5.57 -1.56
C ASN A 74 -8.25 -4.47 -2.30
N GLN A 75 -8.25 -4.48 -3.64
CA GLN A 75 -7.63 -3.43 -4.44
C GLN A 75 -8.24 -2.04 -4.20
N ALA A 76 -9.56 -1.98 -4.03
CA ALA A 76 -10.25 -0.74 -3.67
C ALA A 76 -9.93 -0.31 -2.23
N LYS A 77 -9.94 -1.26 -1.28
CA LYS A 77 -9.65 -1.05 0.15
C LYS A 77 -8.25 -0.44 0.37
N TYR A 78 -7.22 -1.01 -0.27
CA TYR A 78 -5.82 -0.64 -0.01
C TYR A 78 -5.27 0.44 -0.97
N LEU A 79 -6.09 0.98 -1.88
CA LEU A 79 -5.61 2.01 -2.80
C LEU A 79 -5.05 3.27 -2.09
N PRO A 80 -5.66 3.79 -1.00
CA PRO A 80 -5.05 4.89 -0.25
C PRO A 80 -3.66 4.54 0.29
N ASP A 81 -3.47 3.32 0.80
CA ASP A 81 -2.19 2.84 1.31
C ASP A 81 -1.14 2.75 0.19
N LEU A 82 -1.52 2.19 -0.96
CA LEU A 82 -0.66 2.10 -2.14
C LEU A 82 -0.27 3.49 -2.67
N GLN A 83 -1.19 4.46 -2.66
CA GLN A 83 -0.90 5.84 -3.05
C GLN A 83 0.07 6.52 -2.07
N ALA A 84 -0.09 6.28 -0.77
CA ALA A 84 0.82 6.82 0.24
C ALA A 84 2.23 6.25 0.08
N VAL A 85 2.35 4.93 -0.12
CA VAL A 85 3.64 4.28 -0.39
C VAL A 85 4.26 4.78 -1.69
N ASP A 86 3.49 4.85 -2.79
CA ASP A 86 3.98 5.34 -4.09
C ASP A 86 4.53 6.77 -3.99
N ARG A 87 3.80 7.66 -3.27
CA ARG A 87 4.25 9.03 -3.01
C ARG A 87 5.54 9.02 -2.18
N ALA A 88 5.53 8.37 -1.03
CA ALA A 88 6.65 8.36 -0.09
C ALA A 88 7.95 7.87 -0.74
N VAL A 89 7.89 6.84 -1.58
CA VAL A 89 9.04 6.32 -2.34
C VAL A 89 9.48 7.30 -3.43
N LYS A 90 8.55 7.88 -4.20
CA LYS A 90 8.90 8.78 -5.33
C LYS A 90 9.43 10.15 -4.90
N ASP A 91 9.15 10.56 -3.68
CA ASP A 91 9.58 11.86 -3.17
C ASP A 91 11.12 11.99 -3.09
N SER A 92 11.87 10.89 -3.09
CA SER A 92 13.34 10.92 -3.17
C SER A 92 13.92 9.63 -3.78
N PRO A 93 14.93 9.73 -4.69
CA PRO A 93 15.61 8.55 -5.24
C PRO A 93 16.43 7.77 -4.19
N ASP A 94 16.73 8.39 -3.05
CA ASP A 94 17.40 7.74 -1.92
C ASP A 94 16.46 6.77 -1.15
N ARG A 95 15.18 6.68 -1.52
CA ARG A 95 14.18 5.86 -0.83
C ARG A 95 13.92 4.55 -1.56
N LYS A 96 13.92 3.43 -0.82
CA LYS A 96 13.70 2.08 -1.35
C LYS A 96 12.52 1.40 -0.66
N LEU A 97 11.61 0.81 -1.43
CA LEU A 97 10.54 -0.03 -0.90
C LEU A 97 11.09 -1.41 -0.51
N LEU A 98 10.99 -1.77 0.76
CA LEU A 98 11.46 -3.05 1.29
C LEU A 98 10.34 -4.08 1.46
N LEU A 99 9.15 -3.61 1.87
CA LEU A 99 8.00 -4.45 2.14
C LEU A 99 6.74 -3.75 1.63
N LEU A 100 5.86 -4.52 0.99
CA LEU A 100 4.47 -4.13 0.74
C LEU A 100 3.59 -5.37 0.85
N ASP A 101 2.70 -5.36 1.83
CA ASP A 101 1.75 -6.44 2.08
C ASP A 101 0.34 -5.88 2.25
N THR A 102 -0.54 -6.33 1.36
CA THR A 102 -1.98 -6.00 1.31
C THR A 102 -2.84 -7.25 1.44
N LYS A 103 -2.22 -8.40 1.73
CA LYS A 103 -2.88 -9.71 1.78
C LYS A 103 -2.98 -10.24 3.21
N ASN A 104 -2.00 -9.93 4.05
CA ASN A 104 -1.96 -10.41 5.42
C ASN A 104 -2.27 -9.29 6.41
N GLY A 105 -3.20 -9.55 7.33
CA GLY A 105 -3.61 -8.60 8.36
C GLY A 105 -4.82 -7.75 7.98
N ARG A 106 -5.32 -6.98 8.95
CA ARG A 106 -6.49 -6.11 8.79
C ARG A 106 -6.15 -4.80 8.08
N GLN A 107 -4.89 -4.38 8.15
CA GLN A 107 -4.35 -3.16 7.56
C GLN A 107 -3.21 -3.49 6.58
N ALA A 108 -2.92 -2.58 5.65
CA ALA A 108 -1.73 -2.71 4.82
C ALA A 108 -0.48 -2.60 5.70
N ARG A 109 0.60 -3.25 5.25
CA ARG A 109 1.92 -3.19 5.86
C ARG A 109 2.92 -2.72 4.81
N ALA A 110 3.84 -1.86 5.21
CA ALA A 110 4.84 -1.32 4.33
C ALA A 110 6.13 -0.99 5.09
N ALA A 111 7.26 -1.10 4.41
CA ALA A 111 8.52 -0.61 4.93
C ALA A 111 9.32 0.12 3.85
N ILE A 112 9.85 1.29 4.19
CA ILE A 112 10.63 2.14 3.28
C ILE A 112 11.97 2.45 3.94
N ALA A 113 13.06 2.14 3.26
CA ALA A 113 14.40 2.58 3.64
C ALA A 113 14.71 3.94 3.04
N VAL A 114 15.49 4.75 3.76
CA VAL A 114 16.19 5.93 3.27
C VAL A 114 17.67 5.62 3.32
N GLY A 115 18.34 5.63 2.17
CA GLY A 115 19.68 5.09 1.99
C GLY A 115 19.65 3.60 1.56
N ASP A 116 20.83 2.97 1.56
CA ASP A 116 20.98 1.58 1.15
C ASP A 116 21.18 0.66 2.37
N PRO A 117 20.17 -0.08 2.83
CA PRO A 117 20.32 -0.95 3.98
C PRO A 117 21.28 -2.13 3.73
N ASP A 118 21.53 -2.49 2.47
CA ASP A 118 22.42 -3.61 2.13
C ASP A 118 23.91 -3.23 2.21
N MET A 119 24.22 -1.94 2.13
CA MET A 119 25.59 -1.40 2.07
C MET A 119 25.90 -0.41 3.21
N ALA A 120 24.94 -0.15 4.10
CA ALA A 120 25.10 0.79 5.18
C ALA A 120 26.00 0.22 6.29
N THR A 121 26.93 1.03 6.81
CA THR A 121 27.65 0.71 8.04
C THR A 121 26.70 0.64 9.24
N HIS A 122 25.70 1.53 9.28
CA HIS A 122 24.70 1.62 10.35
C HIS A 122 23.28 1.57 9.80
N VAL A 123 22.43 0.74 10.40
CA VAL A 123 21.01 0.65 10.06
C VAL A 123 20.15 0.98 11.28
N SER A 124 19.20 1.90 11.12
CA SER A 124 18.16 2.17 12.11
C SER A 124 16.79 1.80 11.59
N VAL A 125 15.90 1.39 12.49
CA VAL A 125 14.51 1.02 12.16
C VAL A 125 13.57 1.72 13.12
N THR A 126 12.60 2.45 12.58
CA THR A 126 11.49 3.06 13.33
C THR A 126 10.25 2.20 13.15
N ALA A 127 9.74 1.67 14.26
CA ALA A 127 8.50 0.91 14.31
C ALA A 127 7.30 1.83 14.56
N PRO A 128 6.08 1.40 14.19
CA PRO A 128 4.89 2.22 14.32
C PRO A 128 4.41 2.28 15.78
N GLY A 129 3.70 3.36 16.12
CA GLY A 129 3.03 3.53 17.41
C GLY A 129 1.52 3.31 17.34
N LEU A 130 0.79 3.77 18.34
CA LEU A 130 -0.67 3.74 18.39
C LEU A 130 -1.31 4.49 17.20
N ASN A 131 -2.45 4.01 16.70
CA ASN A 131 -3.21 4.64 15.60
C ASN A 131 -2.42 4.84 14.30
N THR A 132 -1.32 4.09 14.12
CA THR A 132 -0.53 4.14 12.89
C THR A 132 -1.21 3.33 11.79
N THR A 133 -1.25 3.86 10.57
CA THR A 133 -1.72 3.14 9.37
C THR A 133 -0.80 3.48 8.19
N VAL A 134 -0.75 2.64 7.16
CA VAL A 134 0.10 2.93 5.99
C VAL A 134 -0.35 4.21 5.29
N HIS A 135 -1.63 4.34 4.92
CA HIS A 135 -2.12 5.55 4.25
C HIS A 135 -1.98 6.83 5.08
N GLY A 136 -2.06 6.74 6.42
CA GLY A 136 -2.01 7.89 7.31
C GLY A 136 -0.60 8.29 7.75
N SER A 137 0.33 7.34 7.85
CA SER A 137 1.57 7.56 8.62
C SER A 137 2.85 7.25 7.87
N ILE A 138 2.84 6.40 6.83
CA ILE A 138 4.09 5.94 6.19
C ILE A 138 4.91 7.11 5.61
N GLY A 139 4.24 8.14 5.08
CA GLY A 139 4.91 9.33 4.55
C GLY A 139 5.68 10.08 5.63
N GLY A 140 5.01 10.46 6.71
CA GLY A 140 5.65 11.14 7.85
C GLY A 140 6.74 10.31 8.51
N MET A 141 6.53 9.01 8.72
CA MET A 141 7.57 8.11 9.25
C MET A 141 8.80 8.05 8.31
N THR A 142 8.61 8.12 7.00
CA THR A 142 9.72 8.15 6.03
C THR A 142 10.46 9.48 6.06
N GLU A 143 9.77 10.58 6.31
CA GLU A 143 10.39 11.90 6.54
C GLU A 143 11.19 11.90 7.85
N GLU A 144 10.66 11.34 8.93
CA GLU A 144 11.37 11.14 10.19
C GLU A 144 12.64 10.30 9.98
N ALA A 145 12.55 9.19 9.23
CA ALA A 145 13.71 8.38 8.88
C ALA A 145 14.75 9.18 8.06
N THR A 146 14.30 10.05 7.16
CA THR A 146 15.18 10.95 6.39
C THR A 146 15.93 11.92 7.30
N ASN A 147 15.23 12.51 8.27
CA ASN A 147 15.82 13.42 9.25
C ASN A 147 16.80 12.69 10.18
N LEU A 148 16.43 11.49 10.65
CA LEU A 148 17.28 10.65 11.50
C LEU A 148 18.58 10.27 10.79
N ARG A 149 18.49 9.84 9.52
CA ARG A 149 19.67 9.54 8.70
C ARG A 149 20.57 10.77 8.52
N THR A 150 19.97 11.91 8.20
CA THR A 150 20.71 13.16 8.01
C THR A 150 21.47 13.55 9.27
N GLU A 151 20.83 13.46 10.43
CA GLU A 151 21.47 13.78 11.71
C GLU A 151 22.55 12.78 12.08
N ALA A 152 22.31 11.47 11.90
CA ALA A 152 23.32 10.44 12.13
C ALA A 152 24.59 10.67 11.28
N LEU A 153 24.41 10.92 9.97
CA LEU A 153 25.53 11.26 9.08
C LEU A 153 26.23 12.55 9.52
N ARG A 154 25.50 13.56 10.01
CA ARG A 154 26.09 14.80 10.51
C ARG A 154 26.98 14.54 11.72
N GLN A 155 26.54 13.71 12.66
CA GLN A 155 27.32 13.37 13.87
C GLN A 155 28.55 12.51 13.53
N LEU A 156 28.41 11.55 12.63
CA LEU A 156 29.51 10.67 12.20
C LEU A 156 30.64 11.46 11.53
N ARG A 157 30.32 12.50 10.74
CA ARG A 157 31.32 13.39 10.12
C ARG A 157 32.24 14.10 11.12
N PHE A 158 31.80 14.28 12.37
CA PHE A 158 32.60 14.91 13.43
C PHE A 158 33.20 13.89 14.40
N THR A 159 32.97 12.60 14.18
CA THR A 159 33.49 11.52 15.00
C THR A 159 34.71 10.91 14.31
N GLN A 160 35.87 11.02 14.96
CA GLN A 160 37.14 10.54 14.40
C GLN A 160 37.06 9.06 14.03
N GLY A 161 37.42 8.73 12.78
CA GLY A 161 37.44 7.36 12.26
C GLY A 161 36.11 6.87 11.66
N HIS A 162 35.08 7.72 11.64
CA HIS A 162 33.74 7.41 11.12
C HIS A 162 33.33 8.30 9.94
N GLU A 163 34.26 9.01 9.32
CA GLU A 163 34.01 10.02 8.28
C GLU A 163 33.40 9.41 7.00
N HIS A 164 33.63 8.11 6.80
CA HIS A 164 33.16 7.34 5.64
C HIS A 164 32.01 6.39 5.96
N ASP A 165 31.52 6.40 7.20
CA ASP A 165 30.40 5.55 7.59
C ASP A 165 29.12 5.94 6.84
N SER A 166 28.41 4.93 6.35
CA SER A 166 27.13 5.08 5.69
C SER A 166 25.98 4.71 6.63
N VAL A 167 24.84 5.38 6.47
CA VAL A 167 23.65 5.15 7.31
C VAL A 167 22.44 4.87 6.42
N SER A 168 21.65 3.88 6.81
CA SER A 168 20.30 3.63 6.31
C SER A 168 19.29 3.71 7.45
N ALA A 169 18.16 4.35 7.22
CA ALA A 169 17.08 4.48 8.20
C ALA A 169 15.77 3.95 7.60
N ILE A 170 15.07 3.09 8.32
CA ILE A 170 13.89 2.36 7.81
C ILE A 170 12.65 2.78 8.58
N ALA A 171 11.63 3.27 7.86
CA ALA A 171 10.27 3.39 8.38
C ALA A 171 9.56 2.04 8.20
N TRP A 172 9.10 1.42 9.30
CA TRP A 172 8.56 0.07 9.29
C TRP A 172 7.14 0.00 9.86
N ILE A 173 6.16 -0.38 9.04
CA ILE A 173 4.80 -0.74 9.46
C ILE A 173 4.56 -2.20 9.07
N GLY A 174 5.06 -3.14 9.89
CA GLY A 174 5.00 -4.58 9.60
C GLY A 174 3.93 -5.37 10.36
N TYR A 175 3.07 -4.69 11.14
CA TYR A 175 2.03 -5.33 11.94
C TYR A 175 0.77 -4.44 12.03
N ASP A 176 -0.33 -5.03 12.47
CA ASP A 176 -1.60 -4.32 12.68
C ASP A 176 -1.49 -3.48 13.96
N ALA A 177 -1.08 -2.21 13.83
CA ALA A 177 -0.92 -1.32 14.97
C ALA A 177 -2.25 -1.17 15.75
N PRO A 178 -2.23 -1.12 17.10
CA PRO A 178 -3.44 -0.98 17.87
C PRO A 178 -4.16 0.33 17.54
N GLN A 179 -5.49 0.25 17.44
CA GLN A 179 -6.36 1.37 17.09
C GLN A 179 -7.24 1.67 18.31
N VAL A 180 -7.21 2.91 18.81
CA VAL A 180 -8.12 3.37 19.86
C VAL A 180 -9.25 4.15 19.20
N PRO A 181 -10.52 3.79 19.43
CA PRO A 181 -11.65 4.60 18.97
C PRO A 181 -11.56 6.00 19.59
N GLY A 182 -11.66 7.03 18.75
CA GLY A 182 -11.78 8.43 19.18
C GLY A 182 -13.22 8.80 19.52
#